data_AF-A0A161HJA1-F1
#
_entry.id   AF-A0A161HJA1-F1
#
_cell.length_a   1.000
_cell.length_b   1.000
_cell.length_c   1.000
_cell.angle_alpha   90.00
_cell.angle_beta   90.00
_cell.angle_gamma   90.00
#
_symmetry.space_group_name_H-M   'P 1'
#
loop_
_entity.id
_entity.type
_entity.pdbx_description
1 polymer ?
#
loop_
_entity_poly.entity_id
_entity_poly.type
_entity_poly.pdbx_seq_one_letter_code
_entity_poly.pdbx_strand_id
1 'polypeptide(L)'
;MTMTDKVVTPPKRLTAQAVSGLLSKHPNSPVYLQITVKKNPGKGKPLEGNKRVSSPVLISLPHRAREKKLNDMTICLIVKDPQQKFQKVLEDDKNSPTHDLFTEIVSISKLRSRVAASKPSSNSKKAQISIEKFDLIVAQANIIHLLPDTIPASLYKTGKTVPVPIQITAKDPKLPKGSQEVIDPRLVLYQMKKLVNKSTVLVIPKQGSTCFSVLVGISDPDTMSKLIDNINTAIDGIVGNVDAVGGWSNVVSIHIKTADSISLPVVDL
;
A
#
# COMPACT_ATOMS: atom_id res chain seq x y z
N MET A 1 -35.40 20.56 -14.84
CA MET A 1 -34.21 20.63 -15.72
C MET A 1 -33.21 19.60 -15.20
N THR A 2 -33.34 18.36 -15.66
CA THR A 2 -32.55 17.21 -15.19
C THR A 2 -31.16 17.28 -15.79
N MET A 3 -30.16 17.49 -14.94
CA MET A 3 -28.74 17.35 -15.28
C MET A 3 -28.50 15.89 -15.66
N THR A 4 -28.39 15.61 -16.96
CA THR A 4 -27.89 14.34 -17.45
C THR A 4 -26.43 14.22 -17.05
N ASP A 5 -26.11 13.34 -16.10
CA ASP A 5 -24.75 12.87 -15.87
C ASP A 5 -24.22 12.31 -17.19
N LYS A 6 -23.35 13.07 -17.86
CA LYS A 6 -22.63 12.57 -19.02
C LYS A 6 -21.78 11.40 -18.53
N VAL A 7 -22.14 10.19 -18.94
CA VAL A 7 -21.31 9.01 -18.77
C VAL A 7 -19.99 9.30 -19.51
N VAL A 8 -18.94 9.61 -18.76
CA VAL A 8 -17.61 9.85 -19.33
C VAL A 8 -17.05 8.50 -19.74
N THR A 9 -17.04 8.24 -21.05
CA THR A 9 -16.48 7.01 -21.63
C THR A 9 -14.98 6.92 -21.33
N PRO A 10 -14.45 5.74 -20.95
CA PRO A 10 -13.04 5.61 -20.69
C PRO A 10 -12.20 5.92 -21.95
N PRO A 11 -11.15 6.74 -21.82
CA PRO A 11 -10.28 7.13 -22.93
C PRO A 11 -9.47 5.97 -23.53
N LYS A 12 -8.94 6.19 -24.74
CA LYS A 12 -8.11 5.21 -25.45
C LYS A 12 -6.80 4.96 -24.71
N ARG A 13 -6.43 3.68 -24.55
CA ARG A 13 -5.21 3.27 -23.85
C ARG A 13 -4.02 3.15 -24.82
N LEU A 14 -2.89 3.73 -24.43
CA LEU A 14 -1.59 3.66 -25.11
C LEU A 14 -0.61 2.71 -24.40
N THR A 15 -1.11 1.88 -23.47
CA THR A 15 -0.32 1.07 -22.53
C THR A 15 0.76 0.24 -23.21
N ALA A 16 0.45 -0.43 -24.33
CA ALA A 16 1.41 -1.31 -25.00
C ALA A 16 2.63 -0.54 -25.55
N GLN A 17 2.40 0.61 -26.17
CA GLN A 17 3.47 1.45 -26.71
C GLN A 17 4.34 2.02 -25.59
N ALA A 18 3.70 2.51 -24.52
CA ALA A 18 4.41 3.04 -23.36
C ALA A 18 5.27 1.97 -22.69
N VAL A 19 4.73 0.76 -22.47
CA VAL A 19 5.45 -0.35 -21.86
C VAL A 19 6.63 -0.81 -22.72
N SER A 20 6.43 -0.93 -24.04
CA SER A 20 7.52 -1.27 -24.97
C SER A 20 8.66 -0.25 -24.94
N GLY A 21 8.34 1.05 -24.93
CA GLY A 21 9.32 2.12 -24.81
C GLY A 21 10.09 2.09 -23.48
N LEU A 22 9.45 1.65 -22.40
CA LEU A 22 10.08 1.51 -21.08
C LEU A 22 11.02 0.30 -21.01
N LEU A 23 10.55 -0.86 -21.49
CA LEU A 23 11.29 -2.13 -21.49
C LEU A 23 12.61 -2.04 -22.25
N SER A 24 12.61 -1.35 -23.39
CA SER A 24 13.82 -1.20 -24.22
C SER A 24 14.93 -0.39 -23.54
N LYS A 25 14.59 0.51 -22.60
CA LYS A 25 15.55 1.42 -21.96
C LYS A 25 15.91 1.06 -20.53
N HIS A 26 14.98 0.43 -19.80
CA HIS A 26 15.15 0.13 -18.38
C HIS A 26 14.64 -1.29 -18.06
N PRO A 27 15.38 -2.35 -18.41
CA PRO A 27 15.03 -3.71 -18.02
C PRO A 27 15.15 -3.91 -16.50
N ASN A 28 14.41 -4.87 -15.95
CA ASN A 28 14.42 -5.32 -14.55
C ASN A 28 14.24 -4.21 -13.51
N SER A 29 13.45 -3.19 -13.82
CA SER A 29 13.24 -2.04 -12.95
C SER A 29 11.79 -1.99 -12.44
N PRO A 30 11.54 -1.55 -11.18
CA PRO A 30 10.18 -1.33 -10.70
C PRO A 30 9.46 -0.28 -11.53
N VAL A 31 8.26 -0.62 -12.02
CA VAL A 31 7.41 0.25 -12.84
C VAL A 31 6.28 0.80 -12.00
N TYR A 32 6.15 2.12 -12.04
CA TYR A 32 5.12 2.86 -11.33
C TYR A 32 4.14 3.48 -12.31
N LEU A 33 2.85 3.35 -12.02
CA LEU A 33 1.77 4.10 -12.65
C LEU A 33 1.58 5.39 -11.84
N GLN A 34 1.66 6.53 -12.51
CA GLN A 34 1.49 7.85 -11.93
C GLN A 34 0.20 8.47 -12.46
N ILE A 35 -0.69 8.88 -11.55
CA ILE A 35 -1.98 9.49 -11.86
C ILE A 35 -1.97 10.92 -11.33
N THR A 36 -2.38 11.85 -12.20
CA THR A 36 -2.57 13.26 -11.85
C THR A 36 -4.05 13.62 -11.93
N VAL A 37 -4.59 14.28 -10.90
CA VAL A 37 -5.99 14.69 -10.82
C VAL A 37 -6.16 16.21 -10.69
N LYS A 38 -7.33 16.76 -11.08
CA LYS A 38 -7.60 18.20 -11.06
C LYS A 38 -7.78 18.71 -9.64
N LYS A 39 -8.68 18.06 -8.89
CA LYS A 39 -9.00 18.39 -7.51
C LYS A 39 -8.34 17.39 -6.58
N ASN A 40 -7.75 17.90 -5.51
CA ASN A 40 -7.13 17.07 -4.48
C ASN A 40 -8.18 16.13 -3.85
N PRO A 41 -7.94 14.81 -3.85
CA PRO A 41 -8.77 13.80 -3.20
C PRO A 41 -9.09 14.06 -1.72
N GLY A 42 -8.26 14.85 -1.02
CA GLY A 42 -8.32 15.11 0.41
C GLY A 42 -9.27 16.22 0.87
N LYS A 43 -10.00 16.90 -0.04
CA LYS A 43 -10.91 18.02 0.27
C LYS A 43 -12.37 17.62 0.56
N GLY A 44 -12.66 16.37 0.95
CA GLY A 44 -13.97 15.95 1.48
C GLY A 44 -14.20 16.37 2.95
N LYS A 45 -15.48 16.41 3.39
CA LYS A 45 -15.89 16.79 4.77
C LYS A 45 -15.09 15.98 5.82
N PRO A 46 -14.62 16.59 6.92
CA PRO A 46 -14.06 15.83 8.03
C PRO A 46 -15.16 14.94 8.60
N LEU A 47 -14.86 13.65 8.78
CA LEU A 47 -15.46 12.93 9.90
C LEU A 47 -14.91 13.62 11.16
N GLU A 48 -15.79 14.07 12.04
CA GLU A 48 -15.43 14.81 13.25
C GLU A 48 -14.24 14.14 13.98
N GLY A 49 -13.25 14.95 14.36
CA GLY A 49 -12.35 14.61 15.45
C GLY A 49 -10.90 14.24 15.13
N ASN A 50 -10.53 13.64 13.98
CA ASN A 50 -9.16 13.10 13.84
C ASN A 50 -8.31 13.66 12.69
N LYS A 51 -7.06 13.99 13.05
CA LYS A 51 -5.97 14.38 12.14
C LYS A 51 -5.88 13.39 10.99
N ARG A 52 -6.03 13.93 9.79
CA ARG A 52 -6.34 13.17 8.58
C ARG A 52 -5.08 12.53 8.02
N VAL A 53 -5.03 11.21 8.05
CA VAL A 53 -3.91 10.42 7.49
C VAL A 53 -4.35 9.75 6.21
N SER A 54 -3.49 9.77 5.18
CA SER A 54 -3.69 8.98 3.96
C SER A 54 -3.68 7.50 4.31
N SER A 55 -4.86 6.92 4.52
CA SER A 55 -4.97 5.47 4.69
C SER A 55 -4.55 4.81 3.37
N PRO A 56 -3.63 3.84 3.40
CA PRO A 56 -3.30 3.08 2.22
C PRO A 56 -4.53 2.31 1.73
N VAL A 57 -4.74 2.31 0.42
CA VAL A 57 -5.82 1.59 -0.25
C VAL A 57 -5.21 0.42 -1.01
N LEU A 58 -5.77 -0.77 -0.83
CA LEU A 58 -5.35 -1.95 -1.57
C LEU A 58 -6.06 -2.02 -2.91
N ILE A 59 -5.28 -2.09 -3.98
CA ILE A 59 -5.77 -2.29 -5.35
C ILE A 59 -5.42 -3.72 -5.75
N SER A 60 -6.42 -4.48 -6.19
CA SER A 60 -6.20 -5.87 -6.65
C SER A 60 -5.57 -5.87 -8.04
N LEU A 61 -4.59 -6.74 -8.24
CA LEU A 61 -3.89 -6.93 -9.50
C LEU A 61 -3.95 -8.40 -9.96
N PRO A 62 -4.04 -8.66 -11.27
CA PRO A 62 -4.04 -10.02 -11.80
C PRO A 62 -2.68 -10.72 -11.60
N HIS A 63 -1.57 -9.98 -11.66
CA HIS A 63 -0.22 -10.51 -11.52
C HIS A 63 0.57 -9.82 -10.41
N ARG A 64 1.54 -10.54 -9.83
CA ARG A 64 2.41 -10.03 -8.76
C ARG A 64 3.22 -8.84 -9.26
N ALA A 65 3.12 -7.71 -8.57
CA ALA A 65 3.87 -6.50 -8.92
C ALA A 65 5.25 -6.41 -8.24
N ARG A 66 5.45 -7.12 -7.13
CA ARG A 66 6.69 -7.11 -6.33
C ARG A 66 7.67 -8.18 -6.81
N GLU A 67 8.96 -7.87 -6.67
CA GLU A 67 10.04 -8.76 -7.08
C GLU A 67 10.14 -9.97 -6.14
N LYS A 68 10.35 -9.68 -4.86
CA LYS A 68 10.48 -10.68 -3.80
C LYS A 68 9.18 -11.45 -3.60
N LYS A 69 9.30 -12.75 -3.34
CA LYS A 69 8.18 -13.59 -2.87
C LYS A 69 8.01 -13.38 -1.37
N LEU A 70 6.86 -13.81 -0.85
CA LEU A 70 6.52 -13.64 0.57
C LEU A 70 7.60 -14.19 1.52
N ASN A 71 8.18 -15.34 1.20
CA ASN A 71 9.18 -16.02 2.05
C ASN A 71 10.55 -15.34 2.01
N ASP A 72 10.83 -14.51 0.99
CA ASP A 72 12.11 -13.83 0.80
C ASP A 72 12.07 -12.39 1.33
N MET A 73 10.94 -11.95 1.87
CA MET A 73 10.70 -10.59 2.34
C MET A 73 11.01 -10.45 3.83
N THR A 74 11.63 -9.34 4.21
CA THR A 74 11.68 -8.92 5.60
C THR A 74 10.38 -8.19 5.97
N ILE A 75 9.60 -8.77 6.89
CA ILE A 75 8.25 -8.30 7.21
C ILE A 75 8.17 -7.84 8.66
N CYS A 76 7.70 -6.61 8.87
CA CYS A 76 7.41 -6.07 10.19
C CYS A 76 5.90 -5.98 10.43
N LEU A 77 5.44 -6.55 11.55
CA LEU A 77 4.06 -6.48 12.01
C LEU A 77 3.93 -5.53 13.19
N ILE A 78 3.13 -4.48 13.04
CA ILE A 78 2.80 -3.53 14.09
C ILE A 78 1.46 -3.94 14.74
N VAL A 79 1.47 -4.18 16.05
CA VAL A 79 0.31 -4.64 16.82
C VAL A 79 -0.06 -3.70 17.96
N LYS A 80 -1.28 -3.85 18.48
CA LYS A 80 -1.68 -3.20 19.73
C LYS A 80 -0.92 -3.82 20.93
N ASP A 81 -0.68 -3.04 21.97
CA ASP A 81 -0.21 -3.57 23.25
C ASP A 81 -1.28 -4.48 23.92
N PRO A 82 -0.89 -5.59 24.58
CA PRO A 82 0.47 -6.12 24.75
C PRO A 82 0.96 -6.96 23.57
N GLN A 83 2.24 -6.80 23.20
CA GLN A 83 2.88 -7.51 22.08
C GLN A 83 2.93 -9.04 22.27
N GLN A 84 3.16 -9.50 23.51
CA GLN A 84 3.42 -10.91 23.83
C GLN A 84 2.25 -11.81 23.43
N LYS A 85 1.01 -11.29 23.50
CA LYS A 85 -0.19 -12.03 23.07
C LYS A 85 -0.11 -12.45 21.60
N PHE A 86 0.43 -11.58 20.75
CA PHE A 86 0.54 -11.82 19.31
C PHE A 86 1.72 -12.71 18.99
N GLN A 87 2.88 -12.49 19.63
CA GLN A 87 4.07 -13.34 19.43
C GLN A 87 3.78 -14.79 19.79
N LYS A 88 3.13 -15.03 20.94
CA LYS A 88 2.80 -16.38 21.37
C LYS A 88 2.01 -17.21 20.35
N VAL A 89 1.16 -16.55 19.56
CA VAL A 89 0.25 -17.21 18.60
C VAL A 89 0.81 -17.19 17.17
N LEU A 90 1.45 -16.10 16.78
CA LEU A 90 1.92 -15.90 15.40
C LEU A 90 3.36 -16.38 15.18
N GLU A 91 4.20 -16.37 16.22
CA GLU A 91 5.65 -16.57 16.15
C GLU A 91 6.09 -17.75 17.02
N ASP A 92 5.72 -17.84 18.30
CA ASP A 92 6.25 -18.87 19.22
C ASP A 92 5.64 -20.28 18.99
N ASP A 93 4.43 -20.35 18.45
CA ASP A 93 3.76 -21.62 18.15
C ASP A 93 4.29 -22.20 16.83
N LYS A 94 5.09 -23.27 16.92
CA LYS A 94 5.66 -23.98 15.76
C LYS A 94 4.62 -24.58 14.82
N ASN A 95 3.40 -24.83 15.30
CA ASN A 95 2.30 -25.31 14.47
C ASN A 95 1.56 -24.15 13.77
N SER A 96 1.89 -22.91 14.12
CA SER A 96 1.30 -21.73 13.51
C SER A 96 1.78 -21.59 12.06
N PRO A 97 0.87 -21.41 11.09
CA PRO A 97 1.24 -21.20 9.69
C PRO A 97 2.01 -19.88 9.46
N THR A 98 2.15 -19.04 10.49
CA THR A 98 2.88 -17.76 10.42
C THR A 98 4.18 -17.76 11.22
N HIS A 99 4.61 -18.89 11.81
CA HIS A 99 5.78 -18.97 12.70
C HIS A 99 7.02 -18.26 12.13
N ASP A 100 7.36 -18.53 10.86
CA ASP A 100 8.53 -17.93 10.18
C ASP A 100 8.17 -16.74 9.27
N LEU A 101 6.94 -16.21 9.36
CA LEU A 101 6.44 -15.19 8.44
C LEU A 101 6.94 -13.79 8.78
N PHE A 102 7.09 -13.48 10.07
CA PHE A 102 7.42 -12.14 10.53
C PHE A 102 8.87 -12.08 10.98
N THR A 103 9.63 -11.14 10.42
CA THR A 103 10.99 -10.84 10.88
C THR A 103 10.97 -10.12 12.22
N GLU A 104 9.95 -9.28 12.45
CA GLU A 104 9.79 -8.59 13.72
C GLU A 104 8.32 -8.23 13.98
N ILE A 105 7.81 -8.59 15.17
CA ILE A 105 6.53 -8.11 15.69
C ILE A 105 6.82 -7.00 16.70
N VAL A 106 6.17 -5.85 16.58
CA VAL A 106 6.40 -4.67 17.44
C VAL A 106 5.08 -4.04 17.89
N SER A 107 4.97 -3.64 19.16
CA SER A 107 3.83 -2.85 19.62
C SER A 107 3.97 -1.35 19.32
N ILE A 108 2.83 -0.65 19.29
CA ILE A 108 2.80 0.82 19.12
C ILE A 108 3.63 1.54 20.18
N SER A 109 3.52 1.14 21.45
CA SER A 109 4.25 1.79 22.53
C SER A 109 5.76 1.64 22.35
N LYS A 110 6.23 0.44 21.99
CA LYS A 110 7.65 0.18 21.71
C LYS A 110 8.14 0.94 20.47
N LEU A 111 7.31 0.99 19.42
CA LEU A 111 7.59 1.77 18.21
C LEU A 111 7.75 3.26 18.53
N ARG A 112 6.83 3.83 19.32
CA ARG A 112 6.88 5.22 19.76
C ARG A 112 8.14 5.51 20.57
N SER A 113 8.51 4.63 21.50
CA SER A 113 9.75 4.79 22.29
C SER A 113 10.99 4.76 21.42
N ARG A 114 11.07 3.87 20.42
CA ARG A 114 12.18 3.85 19.45
C ARG A 114 12.28 5.15 18.68
N VAL A 115 11.15 5.67 18.16
CA VAL A 115 11.13 6.94 17.42
C VAL A 115 11.43 8.14 18.32
N ALA A 116 10.99 8.12 19.59
CA ALA A 116 11.26 9.19 20.55
C ALA A 116 12.74 9.23 20.98
N ALA A 117 13.35 8.07 21.23
CA ALA A 117 14.79 7.93 21.49
C ALA A 117 15.64 8.38 20.29
N SER A 118 15.04 8.41 19.11
CA SER A 118 15.66 8.86 17.86
C SER A 118 15.55 10.35 17.56
N LYS A 119 14.89 11.15 18.41
CA LYS A 119 14.83 12.61 18.21
C LYS A 119 16.23 13.21 18.41
N PRO A 120 16.66 14.16 17.57
CA PRO A 120 18.05 14.55 17.47
C PRO A 120 18.51 15.32 18.71
N SER A 121 19.39 14.72 19.51
CA SER A 121 20.49 15.44 20.16
C SER A 121 21.61 15.55 19.11
N SER A 122 21.92 16.80 18.72
CA SER A 122 23.05 17.36 17.93
C SER A 122 23.88 16.49 16.96
N ASN A 123 24.18 15.21 17.21
CA ASN A 123 25.23 14.47 16.52
C ASN A 123 24.91 13.01 16.16
N SER A 124 23.67 12.64 15.83
CA SER A 124 23.47 11.28 15.29
C SER A 124 22.33 11.14 14.26
N LYS A 125 22.75 11.08 12.99
CA LYS A 125 22.04 10.40 11.88
C LYS A 125 21.76 8.90 12.14
N LYS A 126 22.04 8.37 13.35
CA LYS A 126 22.00 6.93 13.68
C LYS A 126 20.63 6.43 14.12
N ALA A 127 19.68 7.33 14.36
CA ALA A 127 18.38 6.98 14.93
C ALA A 127 17.22 7.10 13.92
N GLN A 128 17.53 7.49 12.68
CA GLN A 128 16.60 7.45 11.56
C GLN A 128 16.41 5.99 11.12
N ILE A 129 15.45 5.33 11.78
CA ILE A 129 14.52 4.34 11.22
C ILE A 129 15.09 2.93 10.96
N SER A 130 15.04 2.06 11.99
CA SER A 130 15.10 0.59 11.83
C SER A 130 13.88 0.00 11.11
N ILE A 131 12.95 0.84 10.62
CA ILE A 131 11.73 0.42 9.90
C ILE A 131 11.98 0.38 8.38
N GLU A 132 12.97 1.12 7.86
CA GLU A 132 13.33 1.17 6.43
C GLU A 132 14.05 -0.11 5.98
N LYS A 133 14.53 -0.94 6.93
CA LYS A 133 15.15 -2.24 6.65
C LYS A 133 14.15 -3.31 6.17
N PHE A 134 12.85 -3.06 6.38
CA PHE A 134 11.81 -4.02 6.05
C PHE A 134 11.29 -3.80 4.63
N ASP A 135 11.17 -4.89 3.87
CA ASP A 135 10.56 -4.89 2.54
C ASP A 135 9.06 -4.59 2.60
N LEU A 136 8.41 -4.99 3.69
CA LEU A 136 6.97 -4.81 3.90
C LEU A 136 6.65 -4.54 5.37
N ILE A 137 5.82 -3.51 5.59
CA ILE A 137 5.30 -3.19 6.92
C ILE A 137 3.80 -3.38 6.88
N VAL A 138 3.29 -4.16 7.83
CA VAL A 138 1.87 -4.39 8.04
C VAL A 138 1.49 -4.00 9.44
N ALA A 139 0.25 -3.57 9.63
CA ALA A 139 -0.24 -3.13 10.93
C ALA A 139 -1.65 -3.63 11.17
N GLN A 140 -1.98 -3.87 12.44
CA GLN A 140 -3.33 -4.23 12.81
C GLN A 140 -4.32 -3.12 12.38
N ALA A 141 -5.39 -3.49 11.68
CA ALA A 141 -6.30 -2.53 11.06
C ALA A 141 -6.91 -1.51 12.05
N ASN A 142 -7.18 -1.94 13.28
CA ASN A 142 -7.75 -1.08 14.32
C ASN A 142 -6.79 -0.01 14.85
N ILE A 143 -5.48 -0.12 14.63
CA ILE A 143 -4.48 0.84 15.14
C ILE A 143 -3.84 1.68 14.04
N ILE A 144 -4.17 1.41 12.77
CA ILE A 144 -3.57 2.08 11.60
C ILE A 144 -3.68 3.61 11.69
N HIS A 145 -4.76 4.11 12.31
CA HIS A 145 -5.03 5.53 12.47
C HIS A 145 -4.07 6.23 13.47
N LEU A 146 -3.38 5.48 14.32
CA LEU A 146 -2.42 6.01 15.31
C LEU A 146 -0.99 6.09 14.78
N LEU A 147 -0.65 5.24 13.80
CA LEU A 147 0.69 5.20 13.17
C LEU A 147 1.23 6.51 12.60
N PRO A 148 0.41 7.44 12.12
CA PRO A 148 0.89 8.66 11.48
C PRO A 148 1.44 9.68 12.47
N ASP A 149 0.98 9.60 13.73
CA ASP A 149 1.54 10.37 14.83
C ASP A 149 2.75 9.66 15.48
N THR A 150 3.00 8.38 15.16
CA THR A 150 4.11 7.60 15.74
C THR A 150 5.27 7.35 14.79
N ILE A 151 5.02 7.30 13.48
CA ILE A 151 6.00 6.98 12.45
C ILE A 151 6.42 8.29 11.73
N PRO A 152 7.70 8.46 11.38
CA PRO A 152 8.17 9.63 10.63
C PRO A 152 7.39 9.87 9.32
N ALA A 153 7.06 11.13 9.05
CA ALA A 153 6.37 11.53 7.82
C ALA A 153 7.13 11.15 6.53
N SER A 154 8.46 10.95 6.60
CA SER A 154 9.28 10.51 5.46
C SER A 154 8.82 9.16 4.88
N LEU A 155 8.35 8.24 5.73
CA LEU A 155 7.88 6.91 5.29
C LEU A 155 6.58 7.00 4.46
N TYR A 156 5.75 8.01 4.72
CA TYR A 156 4.53 8.26 3.95
C TYR A 156 4.78 9.01 2.64
N LYS A 157 5.93 9.67 2.48
CA LYS A 157 6.27 10.41 1.25
C LYS A 157 6.73 9.49 0.12
N THR A 158 7.50 8.46 0.43
CA THR A 158 8.08 7.56 -0.58
C THR A 158 7.09 6.49 -1.05
N GLY A 159 6.05 6.18 -0.27
CA GLY A 159 5.03 5.18 -0.59
C GLY A 159 5.51 3.72 -0.53
N LYS A 160 6.83 3.48 -0.56
CA LYS A 160 7.44 2.14 -0.59
C LYS A 160 7.21 1.34 0.70
N THR A 161 7.24 2.03 1.84
CA THR A 161 7.26 1.44 3.19
C THR A 161 6.15 1.99 4.08
N VAL A 162 4.97 2.21 3.49
CA VAL A 162 3.78 2.62 4.25
C VAL A 162 3.14 1.40 4.92
N PRO A 163 2.81 1.46 6.22
CA PRO A 163 2.17 0.34 6.91
C PRO A 163 0.83 -0.02 6.26
N VAL A 164 0.66 -1.27 5.83
CA VAL A 164 -0.58 -1.76 5.25
C VAL A 164 -1.48 -2.35 6.36
N PRO A 165 -2.77 -1.95 6.45
CA PRO A 165 -3.67 -2.52 7.43
C PRO A 165 -3.99 -3.99 7.09
N ILE A 166 -3.87 -4.86 8.09
CA ILE A 166 -4.31 -6.25 8.03
C ILE A 166 -5.21 -6.58 9.21
N GLN A 167 -6.16 -7.49 8.99
CA GLN A 167 -6.98 -8.03 10.05
C GLN A 167 -6.26 -9.22 10.70
N ILE A 168 -6.00 -9.13 12.00
CA ILE A 168 -5.30 -10.20 12.74
C ILE A 168 -6.28 -11.10 13.48
N THR A 169 -7.43 -10.53 13.84
CA THR A 169 -8.44 -11.18 14.67
C THR A 169 -9.64 -11.58 13.83
N ALA A 170 -10.17 -12.78 14.06
CA ALA A 170 -11.39 -13.27 13.45
C ALA A 170 -12.44 -13.53 14.54
N LYS A 171 -13.71 -13.36 14.18
CA LYS A 171 -14.81 -13.90 14.98
C LYS A 171 -14.93 -15.37 14.64
N ASP A 172 -14.92 -16.23 15.64
CA ASP A 172 -15.19 -17.65 15.41
C ASP A 172 -16.67 -17.79 15.01
N PRO A 173 -16.97 -18.29 13.80
CA PRO A 173 -18.35 -18.47 13.34
C PRO A 173 -19.14 -19.47 14.19
N LYS A 174 -18.48 -20.30 15.00
CA LYS A 174 -19.12 -21.27 15.90
C LYS A 174 -19.53 -20.66 17.24
N LEU A 175 -19.08 -19.45 17.55
CA LEU A 175 -19.37 -18.79 18.82
C LEU A 175 -20.56 -17.81 18.71
N PRO A 176 -21.31 -17.57 19.80
CA PRO A 176 -22.46 -16.66 19.81
C PRO A 176 -22.07 -15.22 19.39
N LYS A 177 -23.05 -14.48 18.84
CA LYS A 177 -22.90 -13.04 18.57
C LYS A 177 -22.50 -12.31 19.86
N GLY A 178 -21.26 -11.80 19.91
CA GLY A 178 -20.68 -11.13 21.08
C GLY A 178 -19.42 -11.80 21.65
N SER A 179 -19.01 -12.95 21.11
CA SER A 179 -17.77 -13.61 21.51
C SER A 179 -16.52 -12.77 21.22
N GLN A 180 -15.51 -12.91 22.07
CA GLN A 180 -14.23 -12.22 21.88
C GLN A 180 -13.56 -12.63 20.56
N GLU A 181 -12.97 -11.66 19.87
CA GLU A 181 -12.20 -11.95 18.67
C GLU A 181 -10.90 -12.69 19.03
N VAL A 182 -10.59 -13.74 18.29
CA VAL A 182 -9.41 -14.57 18.48
C VAL A 182 -8.38 -14.26 17.39
N ILE A 183 -7.10 -14.34 17.73
CA ILE A 183 -6.01 -14.18 16.75
C ILE A 183 -6.04 -15.39 15.81
N ASP A 184 -6.15 -15.15 14.50
CA ASP A 184 -6.23 -16.21 13.48
C ASP A 184 -5.01 -16.15 12.54
N PRO A 185 -3.99 -17.01 12.76
CA PRO A 185 -2.83 -17.10 11.90
C PRO A 185 -3.14 -17.42 10.43
N ARG A 186 -4.20 -18.20 10.16
CA ARG A 186 -4.56 -18.61 8.79
C ARG A 186 -5.10 -17.42 8.01
N LEU A 187 -5.95 -16.61 8.66
CA LEU A 187 -6.44 -15.35 8.11
C LEU A 187 -5.29 -14.38 7.81
N VAL A 188 -4.30 -14.29 8.71
CA VAL A 188 -3.11 -13.46 8.51
C VAL A 188 -2.31 -13.95 7.30
N LEU A 189 -2.00 -15.24 7.22
CA LEU A 189 -1.26 -15.81 6.09
C LEU A 189 -1.98 -15.60 4.76
N TYR A 190 -3.30 -15.78 4.72
CA TYR A 190 -4.11 -15.54 3.53
C TYR A 190 -4.00 -14.09 3.05
N GLN A 191 -4.18 -13.13 3.96
CA GLN A 191 -4.06 -11.70 3.63
C GLN A 191 -2.65 -11.35 3.17
N MET A 192 -1.61 -11.91 3.79
CA MET A 192 -0.22 -11.68 3.38
C MET A 192 0.06 -12.22 1.97
N LYS A 193 -0.41 -13.43 1.65
CA LYS A 193 -0.33 -13.99 0.29
C LYS A 193 -1.06 -13.13 -0.73
N LYS A 194 -2.26 -12.64 -0.39
CA LYS A 194 -3.05 -11.74 -1.25
C LYS A 194 -2.35 -10.39 -1.46
N LEU A 195 -1.81 -9.82 -0.38
CA LEU A 195 -1.11 -8.54 -0.39
C LEU A 195 0.14 -8.60 -1.27
N VAL A 196 0.96 -9.64 -1.14
CA VAL A 196 2.21 -9.77 -1.88
C VAL A 196 1.97 -10.17 -3.33
N ASN A 197 1.06 -11.13 -3.60
CA ASN A 197 0.95 -11.73 -4.94
C ASN A 197 -0.13 -11.11 -5.83
N LYS A 198 -1.14 -10.46 -5.26
CA LYS A 198 -2.37 -10.06 -5.96
C LYS A 198 -2.80 -8.63 -5.65
N SER A 199 -1.95 -7.83 -5.01
CA SER A 199 -2.31 -6.48 -4.63
C SER A 199 -1.15 -5.51 -4.81
N THR A 200 -1.50 -4.24 -4.96
CA THR A 200 -0.61 -3.11 -4.80
C THR A 200 -1.20 -2.11 -3.83
N VAL A 201 -0.35 -1.23 -3.31
CA VAL A 201 -0.73 -0.26 -2.28
C VAL A 201 -0.73 1.13 -2.90
N LEU A 202 -1.91 1.74 -2.93
CA LEU A 202 -2.08 3.13 -3.30
C LEU A 202 -2.07 3.98 -2.03
N VAL A 203 -1.21 4.99 -2.00
CA VAL A 203 -1.21 6.01 -0.95
C VAL A 203 -1.52 7.34 -1.61
N ILE A 204 -2.64 7.95 -1.22
CA ILE A 204 -3.04 9.27 -1.73
C ILE A 204 -2.54 10.32 -0.73
N PRO A 205 -1.51 11.12 -1.07
CA PRO A 205 -0.94 12.09 -0.14
C PRO A 205 -1.98 13.15 0.21
N LYS A 206 -2.23 13.38 1.51
CA LYS A 206 -3.23 14.35 1.97
C LYS A 206 -2.80 15.81 1.82
N GLN A 207 -1.50 16.11 1.76
CA GLN A 207 -1.01 17.48 1.63
C GLN A 207 -0.97 17.91 0.17
N GLY A 208 -2.05 18.52 -0.32
CA GLY A 208 -2.01 19.33 -1.55
C GLY A 208 -1.74 18.59 -2.87
N SER A 209 -1.18 17.38 -2.84
CA SER A 209 -0.71 16.70 -4.03
C SER A 209 -1.89 16.22 -4.87
N THR A 210 -1.86 16.63 -6.13
CA THR A 210 -2.72 16.14 -7.19
C THR A 210 -2.11 14.94 -7.90
N CYS A 211 -0.86 14.59 -7.57
CA CYS A 211 -0.13 13.51 -8.20
C CYS A 211 0.20 12.41 -7.19
N PHE A 212 -0.04 11.17 -7.58
CA PHE A 212 0.28 9.99 -6.79
C PHE A 212 0.72 8.84 -7.68
N SER A 213 1.53 7.94 -7.12
CA SER A 213 2.14 6.83 -7.84
C SER A 213 1.85 5.51 -7.15
N VAL A 214 1.71 4.44 -7.94
CA VAL A 214 1.46 3.09 -7.48
C VAL A 214 2.35 2.10 -8.23
N LEU A 215 2.92 1.12 -7.53
CA LEU A 215 3.72 0.06 -8.17
C LEU A 215 2.80 -0.88 -8.95
N VAL A 216 3.10 -1.14 -10.22
CA VAL A 216 2.28 -2.00 -11.10
C VAL A 216 3.04 -3.22 -11.60
N GLY A 217 4.36 -3.26 -11.48
CA GLY A 217 5.16 -4.43 -11.81
C GLY A 217 6.64 -4.12 -11.94
N ILE A 218 7.33 -5.00 -12.65
CA ILE A 218 8.74 -4.91 -12.98
C ILE A 218 8.85 -4.92 -14.51
N SER A 219 9.75 -4.13 -15.06
CA SER A 219 10.01 -4.06 -16.50
C SER A 219 10.89 -5.22 -16.95
N ASP A 220 10.35 -6.44 -16.94
CA ASP A 220 11.02 -7.62 -17.49
C ASP A 220 10.39 -7.97 -18.86
N PRO A 221 11.19 -8.21 -19.93
CA PRO A 221 10.70 -8.63 -21.25
C PRO A 221 9.65 -9.75 -21.20
N ASP A 222 9.82 -10.76 -20.33
CA ASP A 222 8.91 -11.92 -20.21
C ASP A 222 7.58 -11.56 -19.51
N THR A 223 7.45 -10.32 -19.04
CA THR A 223 6.31 -9.83 -18.28
C THR A 223 5.54 -8.71 -18.96
N MET A 224 5.87 -8.35 -20.20
CA MET A 224 5.22 -7.24 -20.91
C MET A 224 3.68 -7.35 -20.89
N SER A 225 3.11 -8.50 -21.26
CA SER A 225 1.66 -8.71 -21.24
C SER A 225 1.09 -8.59 -19.83
N LYS A 226 1.75 -9.20 -18.83
CA LYS A 226 1.34 -9.17 -17.42
C LYS A 226 1.35 -7.75 -16.86
N LEU A 227 2.33 -6.95 -17.27
CA LEU A 227 2.46 -5.56 -16.87
C LEU A 227 1.35 -4.71 -17.49
N ILE A 228 1.01 -4.93 -18.77
CA ILE A 228 -0.13 -4.28 -19.43
C ILE A 228 -1.43 -4.61 -18.68
N ASP A 229 -1.67 -5.88 -18.36
CA ASP A 229 -2.86 -6.33 -17.62
C ASP A 229 -2.94 -5.69 -16.22
N ASN A 230 -1.80 -5.64 -15.52
CA ASN A 230 -1.70 -4.97 -14.22
C ASN A 230 -1.98 -3.47 -14.32
N ILE A 231 -1.38 -2.76 -15.29
CA ILE A 231 -1.60 -1.32 -15.50
C ILE A 231 -3.09 -1.07 -15.78
N ASN A 232 -3.66 -1.86 -16.67
CA ASN A 232 -5.06 -1.73 -17.04
C ASN A 232 -6.00 -1.95 -15.86
N THR A 233 -5.79 -3.04 -15.10
CA THR A 233 -6.58 -3.34 -13.90
C THR A 233 -6.37 -2.29 -12.80
N ALA A 234 -5.16 -1.75 -12.66
CA ALA A 234 -4.86 -0.70 -11.71
C ALA A 234 -5.60 0.59 -12.05
N ILE A 235 -5.62 1.00 -13.32
CA ILE A 235 -6.37 2.17 -13.78
C ILE A 235 -7.85 2.01 -13.45
N ASP A 236 -8.45 0.87 -13.79
CA ASP A 236 -9.87 0.59 -13.54
C ASP A 236 -10.17 0.53 -12.04
N GLY A 237 -9.32 -0.14 -11.26
CA GLY A 237 -9.47 -0.23 -9.81
C GLY A 237 -9.31 1.12 -9.10
N ILE A 238 -8.43 1.99 -9.59
CA ILE A 238 -8.17 3.29 -8.97
C ILE A 238 -9.22 4.31 -9.38
N VAL A 239 -9.44 4.48 -10.68
CA VAL A 239 -10.37 5.51 -11.19
C VAL A 239 -11.82 5.09 -10.94
N GLY A 240 -12.14 3.80 -11.02
CA GLY A 240 -13.49 3.28 -10.84
C GLY A 240 -13.90 3.04 -9.38
N ASN A 241 -12.98 2.60 -8.51
CA ASN A 241 -13.34 2.13 -7.16
C ASN A 241 -12.75 2.97 -6.01
N VAL A 242 -11.89 3.95 -6.29
CA VAL A 242 -11.35 4.82 -5.24
C VAL A 242 -12.07 6.16 -5.28
N ASP A 243 -13.09 6.31 -4.43
CA ASP A 243 -13.96 7.50 -4.37
C ASP A 243 -13.17 8.82 -4.30
N ALA A 244 -12.04 8.79 -3.57
CA ALA A 244 -11.19 9.96 -3.40
C ALA A 244 -10.62 10.48 -4.74
N VAL A 245 -10.46 9.61 -5.75
CA VAL A 245 -10.01 10.00 -7.10
C VAL A 245 -11.10 10.76 -7.85
N GLY A 246 -12.37 10.50 -7.57
CA GLY A 246 -13.51 11.21 -8.19
C GLY A 246 -13.78 10.85 -9.65
N GLY A 247 -13.32 9.67 -10.09
CA GLY A 247 -13.56 9.14 -11.44
C GLY A 247 -12.81 9.88 -12.56
N TRP A 248 -13.11 9.50 -13.80
CA TRP A 248 -12.44 10.00 -15.01
C TRP A 248 -12.53 11.51 -15.20
N SER A 249 -13.63 12.14 -14.76
CA SER A 249 -13.82 13.59 -14.88
C SER A 249 -12.75 14.41 -14.13
N ASN A 250 -12.19 13.84 -13.07
CA ASN A 250 -11.16 14.45 -12.23
C ASN A 250 -9.74 14.07 -12.67
N VAL A 251 -9.55 13.07 -13.54
CA VAL A 251 -8.23 12.69 -14.04
C VAL A 251 -7.74 13.73 -15.05
N VAL A 252 -6.46 14.13 -14.93
CA VAL A 252 -5.76 15.03 -15.85
C VAL A 252 -4.84 14.23 -16.77
N SER A 253 -4.06 13.33 -16.18
CA SER A 253 -3.10 12.54 -16.94
C SER A 253 -2.74 11.26 -16.21
N ILE A 254 -2.39 10.23 -16.99
CA ILE A 254 -1.91 8.95 -16.47
C ILE A 254 -0.63 8.60 -17.23
N HIS A 255 0.44 8.35 -16.48
CA HIS A 255 1.76 8.03 -17.00
C HIS A 255 2.33 6.78 -16.36
N ILE A 256 3.31 6.16 -16.99
CA ILE A 256 4.18 5.15 -16.37
C ILE A 256 5.63 5.61 -16.36
N LYS A 257 6.38 5.19 -15.34
CA LYS A 257 7.81 5.45 -15.22
C LYS A 257 8.53 4.44 -14.35
N THR A 258 9.84 4.35 -14.47
CA THR A 258 10.73 3.76 -13.45
C THR A 258 11.31 4.88 -12.57
N ALA A 259 12.29 4.56 -11.72
CA ALA A 259 12.98 5.57 -10.91
C ALA A 259 13.74 6.60 -11.78
N ASP A 260 14.39 6.13 -12.85
CA ASP A 260 15.34 6.91 -13.65
C ASP A 260 14.87 7.15 -15.09
N SER A 261 13.64 6.74 -15.44
CA SER A 261 13.10 6.92 -16.78
C SER A 261 12.34 8.24 -16.95
N ILE A 262 12.20 8.64 -18.21
CA ILE A 262 11.14 9.57 -18.60
C ILE A 262 9.76 9.00 -18.30
N SER A 263 8.79 9.86 -18.02
CA SER A 263 7.39 9.47 -17.81
C SER A 263 6.68 9.35 -19.16
N LEU A 264 6.12 8.17 -19.44
CA LEU A 264 5.44 7.87 -20.71
C LEU A 264 3.92 7.89 -20.51
N PRO A 265 3.14 8.55 -21.38
CA PRO A 265 1.69 8.58 -21.27
C PRO A 265 1.10 7.20 -21.56
N VAL A 266 0.12 6.77 -20.77
CA VAL A 266 -0.60 5.48 -20.98
C VAL A 266 -2.03 5.65 -21.45
N VAL A 267 -2.56 6.86 -21.42
CA VAL A 267 -3.92 7.19 -21.82
C VAL A 267 -3.89 8.50 -22.59
N ASP A 268 -4.69 8.57 -23.65
CA ASP A 268 -4.95 9.79 -24.43
C ASP A 268 -6.22 10.47 -23.86
N LEU A 269 -6.04 11.53 -23.08
CA LEU A 269 -7.07 12.19 -22.25
C LEU A 269 -7.50 13.54 -22.78
#